data_AF-A0A161S1U8-F1
#
_entry.id   AF-A0A161S1U8-F1
#
_cell.length_a   1.000
_cell.length_b   1.000
_cell.length_c   1.000
_cell.angle_alpha   90.00
_cell.angle_beta   90.00
_cell.angle_gamma   90.00
#
_symmetry.space_group_name_H-M   'P 1'
#
loop_
_entity.id
_entity.type
_entity.pdbx_description
1 polymer ?
#
loop_
_entity_poly.entity_id
_entity_poly.type
_entity_poly.pdbx_seq_one_letter_code
_entity_poly.pdbx_strand_id
1 'polypeptide(L)'
;MDIRGARSNYKVLRTIPWNVSQVNDSQSDVVVRVEIEEKKENNELSTFYRYLSVPITWTGQGFYVHDHPSIVPNPTKADGPISAPVSGNVPDNLHKTINDTLDDFFKAYGNAPAAQLKYYMSDGKEINGYEGALSYAGMKSLAVRDDTNKSKDESKPIDQVRANTETEWKDASGLTYRQHLTITLKYKEERWYIAKIEGGFK
;
A
#
# COMPACT_ATOMS: atom_id res chain seq x y z
N MET A 1 20.54 32.68 -14.07
CA MET A 1 21.13 31.58 -14.85
C MET A 1 20.13 31.24 -15.95
N ASP A 2 20.43 31.62 -17.19
CA ASP A 2 19.53 31.46 -18.35
C ASP A 2 19.62 30.01 -18.87
N ILE A 3 18.51 29.27 -18.84
CA ILE A 3 18.45 27.84 -19.20
C ILE A 3 18.35 27.65 -20.73
N ARG A 4 18.31 28.74 -21.51
CA ARG A 4 18.22 28.69 -22.98
C ARG A 4 19.44 28.08 -23.70
N GLY A 5 20.49 27.67 -22.97
CA GLY A 5 21.72 27.09 -23.52
C GLY A 5 21.90 25.56 -23.39
N ALA A 6 21.03 24.85 -22.66
CA ALA A 6 21.20 23.40 -22.45
C ALA A 6 20.73 22.60 -23.68
N ARG A 7 21.61 22.39 -24.66
CA ARG A 7 21.39 21.48 -25.79
C ARG A 7 21.35 20.02 -25.30
N SER A 8 20.12 19.55 -25.08
CA SER A 8 19.59 18.17 -25.14
C SER A 8 20.57 16.99 -25.13
N ASN A 9 21.00 16.58 -23.93
CA ASN A 9 21.33 15.18 -23.64
C ASN A 9 20.37 14.57 -22.61
N TYR A 10 19.24 15.23 -22.37
CA TYR A 10 18.28 14.84 -21.34
C TYR A 10 16.94 14.48 -21.97
N LYS A 11 16.34 13.40 -21.48
CA LYS A 11 14.99 12.96 -21.78
C LYS A 11 14.21 12.88 -20.49
N VAL A 12 13.06 13.57 -20.42
CA VAL A 12 12.13 13.40 -19.29
C VAL A 12 11.43 12.05 -19.46
N LEU A 13 11.62 11.17 -18.49
CA LEU A 13 10.96 9.86 -18.44
C LEU A 13 9.57 9.98 -17.80
N ARG A 14 9.48 10.74 -16.69
CA ARG A 14 8.25 10.87 -15.91
C ARG A 14 8.23 12.20 -15.16
N THR A 15 7.05 12.79 -15.03
CA THR A 15 6.80 13.94 -14.15
C THR A 15 5.64 13.60 -13.22
N ILE A 16 5.83 13.76 -11.91
CA ILE A 16 4.84 13.43 -10.89
C ILE A 16 4.66 14.65 -9.97
N PRO A 17 3.46 15.26 -9.88
CA PRO A 17 3.17 16.24 -8.84
C PRO A 17 3.40 15.62 -7.46
N TRP A 18 4.23 16.25 -6.65
CA TRP A 18 4.58 15.79 -5.31
C TRP A 18 3.78 16.52 -4.24
N ASN A 19 3.73 17.85 -4.31
CA ASN A 19 3.01 18.68 -3.36
C ASN A 19 2.43 19.92 -4.06
N VAL A 20 1.34 20.44 -3.53
CA VAL A 20 0.74 21.71 -3.95
C VAL A 20 0.57 22.58 -2.72
N SER A 21 1.24 23.73 -2.71
CA SER A 21 1.12 24.73 -1.65
C SER A 21 0.40 25.94 -2.21
N GLN A 22 -0.77 26.27 -1.67
CA GLN A 22 -1.48 27.48 -2.06
C GLN A 22 -0.74 28.71 -1.50
N VAL A 23 -0.43 29.66 -2.37
CA VAL A 23 0.20 30.95 -2.01
C VAL A 23 -0.90 31.99 -1.73
N ASN A 24 -1.92 32.05 -2.60
CA ASN A 24 -3.12 32.86 -2.42
C ASN A 24 -4.28 32.31 -3.30
N ASP A 25 -5.38 33.04 -3.41
CA ASP A 25 -6.59 32.60 -4.13
C ASP A 25 -6.37 32.25 -5.61
N SER A 26 -5.37 32.84 -6.26
CA SER A 26 -5.06 32.60 -7.67
C SER A 26 -3.70 31.98 -7.90
N GLN A 27 -2.88 31.79 -6.86
CA GLN A 27 -1.49 31.33 -7.00
C GLN A 27 -1.18 30.13 -6.11
N SER A 28 -0.44 29.19 -6.69
CA SER A 28 0.07 28.00 -5.98
C SER A 28 1.47 27.67 -6.45
N ASP A 29 2.26 27.10 -5.55
CA ASP A 29 3.53 26.45 -5.89
C ASP A 29 3.31 24.94 -5.99
N VAL A 30 3.60 24.39 -7.17
CA VAL A 30 3.52 22.95 -7.42
C VAL A 30 4.91 22.38 -7.41
N VAL A 31 5.23 21.59 -6.39
CA VAL A 31 6.47 20.81 -6.37
C VAL A 31 6.25 19.57 -7.22
N VAL A 32 7.06 19.37 -8.26
CA VAL A 32 7.04 18.19 -9.13
C VAL A 32 8.32 17.40 -8.98
N ARG A 33 8.21 16.07 -8.95
CA ARG A 33 9.33 15.14 -9.14
C ARG A 33 9.47 14.86 -10.63
N VAL A 34 10.62 15.18 -11.20
CA VAL A 34 10.95 14.89 -12.60
C VAL A 34 12.01 13.79 -12.62
N GLU A 35 11.72 12.69 -13.30
CA GLU A 35 12.65 11.62 -13.60
C GLU A 35 13.25 11.84 -14.98
N ILE A 36 14.57 11.87 -15.04
CA ILE A 36 15.36 12.30 -16.19
C ILE A 36 16.36 11.21 -16.54
N GLU A 37 16.42 10.85 -17.82
CA GLU A 37 17.50 10.09 -18.42
C GLU A 37 18.49 11.08 -19.03
N GLU A 38 19.76 10.96 -18.66
CA GLU A 38 20.88 11.70 -19.21
C GLU A 38 21.76 10.77 -20.03
N LYS A 39 22.04 11.18 -21.27
CA LYS A 39 23.07 10.59 -22.10
C LYS A 39 24.40 11.29 -21.86
N LYS A 40 25.32 10.61 -21.17
CA LYS A 40 26.67 11.12 -20.89
C LYS A 40 27.51 11.17 -22.17
N GLU A 41 28.63 11.90 -22.11
CA GLU A 41 29.57 12.04 -23.24
C GLU A 41 30.12 10.71 -23.76
N ASN A 42 30.27 9.71 -22.87
CA ASN A 42 30.68 8.34 -23.21
C ASN A 42 29.55 7.48 -23.81
N ASN A 43 28.40 8.06 -24.17
CA ASN A 43 27.16 7.41 -24.59
C ASN A 43 26.48 6.52 -23.53
N GLU A 44 26.93 6.53 -22.28
CA GLU A 44 26.26 5.85 -21.18
C GLU A 44 24.96 6.59 -20.82
N LEU A 45 23.90 5.84 -20.54
CA LEU A 45 22.65 6.39 -20.03
C LEU A 45 22.65 6.32 -18.52
N SER A 46 22.31 7.42 -17.86
CA SER A 46 22.09 7.45 -16.41
C SER A 46 20.75 8.09 -16.07
N THR A 47 20.06 7.53 -15.09
CA THR A 47 18.77 8.03 -14.63
C THR A 47 18.92 8.69 -13.27
N PHE A 48 18.37 9.88 -13.12
CA PHE A 48 18.24 10.56 -11.83
C PHE A 48 16.90 11.27 -11.72
N TYR A 49 16.57 11.72 -10.52
CA TYR A 49 15.39 12.57 -10.30
C TYR A 49 15.76 13.89 -9.65
N ARG A 50 14.95 14.92 -9.93
CA ARG A 50 15.02 16.24 -9.32
C ARG A 50 13.62 16.67 -8.88
N TYR A 51 13.56 17.52 -7.86
CA TYR A 51 12.33 18.21 -7.49
C TYR A 51 12.39 19.66 -7.98
N LEU A 52 11.33 20.11 -8.62
CA LEU A 52 11.18 21.47 -9.12
C LEU A 52 9.95 22.11 -8.47
N SER A 53 10.09 23.29 -7.88
CA SER A 53 8.93 24.13 -7.57
C SER A 53 8.53 24.89 -8.83
N VAL A 54 7.27 24.76 -9.23
CA VAL A 54 6.69 25.40 -10.40
C VAL A 54 5.61 26.39 -9.92
N PRO A 55 5.89 27.69 -9.95
CA PRO A 55 4.96 28.71 -9.48
C PRO A 55 3.87 28.95 -10.54
N ILE A 56 2.62 28.58 -10.24
CA ILE A 56 1.49 28.68 -11.16
C ILE A 56 0.47 29.73 -10.71
N THR A 57 -0.13 30.41 -11.68
CA THR A 57 -1.25 31.34 -11.47
C THR A 57 -2.46 30.89 -12.29
N TRP A 58 -3.64 30.86 -11.68
CA TRP A 58 -4.94 30.65 -12.30
C TRP A 58 -5.53 31.99 -12.77
N THR A 59 -5.99 32.04 -14.02
CA THR A 59 -6.55 33.26 -14.63
C THR A 59 -8.08 33.29 -14.70
N GLY A 60 -8.77 32.27 -14.19
CA GLY A 60 -10.20 32.05 -14.45
C GLY A 60 -10.48 31.22 -15.71
N GLN A 61 -9.50 31.09 -16.62
CA GLN A 61 -9.64 30.32 -17.88
C GLN A 61 -8.55 29.26 -18.06
N GLY A 62 -7.43 29.40 -17.36
CA GLY A 62 -6.28 28.51 -17.49
C GLY A 62 -5.22 28.77 -16.42
N PHE A 63 -4.18 27.94 -16.44
CA PHE A 63 -2.99 28.12 -15.61
C PHE A 63 -1.82 28.60 -16.46
N TYR A 64 -0.98 29.46 -15.91
CA TYR A 64 0.33 29.75 -16.48
C TYR A 64 1.41 29.73 -15.39
N VAL A 65 2.64 29.47 -15.81
CA VAL A 65 3.83 29.54 -14.96
C VAL A 65 4.23 31.01 -14.88
N HIS A 66 4.05 31.62 -13.71
CA HIS A 66 4.17 33.07 -13.56
C HIS A 66 5.58 33.55 -13.17
N ASP A 67 6.44 32.62 -12.77
CA ASP A 67 7.85 32.85 -12.48
C ASP A 67 8.69 31.61 -12.84
N HIS A 68 10.01 31.73 -12.84
CA HIS A 68 10.92 30.66 -13.19
C HIS A 68 10.82 29.48 -12.22
N PRO A 69 10.66 28.24 -12.72
CA PRO A 69 10.79 27.06 -11.88
C PRO A 69 12.17 26.99 -11.23
N SER A 70 12.21 26.54 -9.98
CA SER A 70 13.44 26.41 -9.21
C SER A 70 13.65 24.98 -8.74
N ILE A 71 14.91 24.55 -8.70
CA ILE A 71 15.26 23.26 -8.08
C ILE A 71 15.09 23.40 -6.57
N VAL A 72 14.32 22.51 -5.97
CA VAL A 72 14.10 22.44 -4.53
C VAL A 72 14.73 21.19 -3.92
N PRO A 73 15.03 21.18 -2.62
CA PRO A 73 15.52 19.99 -1.93
C PRO A 73 14.59 18.79 -2.11
N ASN A 74 15.18 17.60 -2.05
CA ASN A 74 14.38 16.37 -2.00
C ASN A 74 13.48 16.40 -0.76
N PRO A 75 12.19 16.06 -0.89
CA PRO A 75 11.28 15.93 0.25
C PRO A 75 11.86 14.97 1.27
N THR A 76 11.79 15.36 2.53
CA THR A 76 12.08 14.46 3.64
C THR A 76 10.91 13.50 3.80
N LYS A 77 11.21 12.22 4.02
CA LYS A 77 10.19 11.26 4.44
C LYS A 77 9.62 11.75 5.77
N ALA A 78 8.31 11.90 5.86
CA ALA A 78 7.68 12.20 7.15
C ALA A 78 7.86 10.98 8.07
N ASP A 79 8.28 11.25 9.31
CA ASP A 79 8.16 10.27 10.37
C ASP A 79 6.69 10.18 10.77
N GLY A 80 6.19 8.96 10.87
CA GLY A 80 4.84 8.66 11.32
C GLY A 80 4.87 7.46 12.24
N PRO A 81 3.89 7.33 13.16
CA PRO A 81 3.78 6.12 13.94
C PRO A 81 3.61 4.95 12.97
N ILE A 82 4.48 3.95 13.11
CA ILE A 82 4.24 2.61 12.60
C ILE A 82 3.74 1.85 13.84
N SER A 83 2.44 1.63 13.92
CA SER A 83 1.83 0.68 14.84
C SER A 83 2.61 -0.63 14.80
N ALA A 84 3.08 -1.04 15.97
CA ALA A 84 3.76 -2.31 16.11
C ALA A 84 2.85 -3.47 15.67
N PRO A 85 3.41 -4.57 15.16
CA PRO A 85 2.69 -5.82 15.02
C PRO A 85 1.97 -6.12 16.32
N VAL A 86 0.67 -6.45 16.26
CA VAL A 86 -0.03 -6.73 17.49
C VAL A 86 0.54 -7.98 18.13
N SER A 87 1.04 -7.84 19.35
CA SER A 87 1.42 -8.96 20.19
C SER A 87 0.19 -9.44 20.94
N GLY A 88 -0.03 -10.74 20.90
CA GLY A 88 -1.12 -11.40 21.59
C GLY A 88 -0.99 -12.89 21.35
N ASN A 89 -1.23 -13.69 22.39
CA ASN A 89 -1.30 -15.13 22.26
C ASN A 89 -2.73 -15.56 22.53
N VAL A 90 -3.36 -16.09 21.49
CA VAL A 90 -4.49 -17.02 21.66
C VAL A 90 -3.93 -18.41 22.01
N PRO A 91 -4.74 -19.33 22.55
CA PRO A 91 -4.34 -20.72 22.73
C PRO A 91 -3.81 -21.37 21.44
N ASP A 92 -2.82 -22.25 21.53
CA ASP A 92 -2.11 -22.84 20.38
C ASP A 92 -3.05 -23.55 19.39
N ASN A 93 -4.09 -24.22 19.89
CA ASN A 93 -5.09 -24.88 19.05
C ASN A 93 -5.85 -23.86 18.19
N LEU A 94 -6.25 -22.73 18.79
CA LEU A 94 -6.92 -21.65 18.07
C LEU A 94 -5.94 -20.97 17.09
N HIS A 95 -4.70 -20.72 17.51
CA HIS A 95 -3.68 -20.17 16.61
C HIS A 95 -3.52 -21.02 15.35
N LYS A 96 -3.39 -22.35 15.51
CA LYS A 96 -3.34 -23.30 14.40
C LYS A 96 -4.60 -23.25 13.53
N THR A 97 -5.80 -23.25 14.13
CA THR A 97 -7.06 -23.16 13.38
C THR A 97 -7.12 -21.88 12.54
N ILE A 98 -6.69 -20.74 13.08
CA ILE A 98 -6.64 -19.46 12.36
C ILE A 98 -5.60 -19.52 11.24
N ASN A 99 -4.43 -20.12 11.50
CA ASN A 99 -3.40 -20.33 10.49
C ASN A 99 -3.93 -21.11 9.28
N ASP A 100 -4.57 -22.26 9.53
CA ASP A 100 -5.11 -23.11 8.46
C ASP A 100 -6.24 -22.38 7.71
N THR A 101 -7.12 -21.68 8.44
CA THR A 101 -8.21 -20.89 7.84
C THR A 101 -7.67 -19.80 6.90
N LEU A 102 -6.64 -19.07 7.34
CA LEU A 102 -6.05 -17.99 6.55
C LEU A 102 -5.25 -18.52 5.38
N ASP A 103 -4.55 -19.64 5.53
CA ASP A 103 -3.81 -20.26 4.44
C ASP A 103 -4.75 -20.69 3.29
N ASP A 104 -5.88 -21.32 3.62
CA ASP A 104 -6.91 -21.66 2.66
C ASP A 104 -7.58 -20.43 2.05
N PHE A 105 -7.87 -19.42 2.86
CA PHE A 105 -8.37 -18.15 2.37
C PHE A 105 -7.41 -17.49 1.38
N PHE A 106 -6.10 -17.42 1.66
CA PHE A 106 -5.13 -16.76 0.78
C PHE A 106 -4.90 -17.53 -0.52
N LYS A 107 -4.93 -18.88 -0.50
CA LYS A 107 -4.95 -19.69 -1.73
C LYS A 107 -6.15 -19.31 -2.62
N ALA A 108 -7.34 -19.19 -2.03
CA ALA A 108 -8.54 -18.78 -2.74
C ALA A 108 -8.44 -17.31 -3.18
N TYR A 109 -7.99 -16.41 -2.31
CA TYR A 109 -7.85 -14.98 -2.60
C TYR A 109 -6.91 -14.73 -3.80
N GLY A 110 -5.90 -15.58 -4.00
CA GLY A 110 -5.04 -15.53 -5.17
C GLY A 110 -5.71 -15.91 -6.49
N ASN A 111 -6.65 -16.86 -6.49
CA ASN A 111 -7.05 -17.59 -7.72
C ASN A 111 -8.55 -17.73 -7.95
N ALA A 112 -9.37 -17.66 -6.91
CA ALA A 112 -10.80 -17.91 -6.96
C ALA A 112 -11.57 -16.68 -7.44
N PRO A 113 -12.70 -16.86 -8.14
CA PRO A 113 -13.59 -15.76 -8.51
C PRO A 113 -14.27 -15.16 -7.27
N ALA A 114 -14.67 -13.88 -7.36
CA ALA A 114 -15.33 -13.15 -6.27
C ALA A 114 -16.55 -13.88 -5.66
N ALA A 115 -17.33 -14.56 -6.51
CA ALA A 115 -18.50 -15.34 -6.09
C ALA A 115 -18.15 -16.54 -5.19
N GLN A 116 -16.91 -17.05 -5.23
CA GLN A 116 -16.43 -18.08 -4.31
C GLN A 116 -15.84 -17.46 -3.04
N LEU A 117 -15.23 -16.28 -3.12
CA LEU A 117 -14.63 -15.61 -1.97
C LEU A 117 -15.66 -15.20 -0.91
N LYS A 118 -16.92 -14.95 -1.31
CA LYS A 118 -18.00 -14.64 -0.36
C LYS A 118 -18.22 -15.71 0.71
N TYR A 119 -17.88 -16.98 0.44
CA TYR A 119 -18.01 -18.07 1.43
C TYR A 119 -16.99 -17.99 2.57
N TYR A 120 -15.94 -17.17 2.42
CA TYR A 120 -15.01 -16.86 3.48
C TYR A 120 -15.44 -15.63 4.29
N MET A 121 -16.38 -14.82 3.78
CA MET A 121 -16.74 -13.53 4.36
C MET A 121 -17.85 -13.64 5.40
N SER A 122 -17.67 -12.99 6.55
CA SER A 122 -18.62 -13.07 7.68
C SER A 122 -19.95 -12.35 7.44
N ASP A 123 -20.01 -11.49 6.43
CA ASP A 123 -21.21 -10.78 5.97
C ASP A 123 -21.71 -11.29 4.61
N GLY A 124 -21.09 -12.35 4.07
CA GLY A 124 -21.46 -12.96 2.79
C GLY A 124 -21.28 -12.06 1.57
N LYS A 125 -20.60 -10.92 1.70
CA LYS A 125 -20.36 -10.03 0.57
C LYS A 125 -19.26 -10.57 -0.34
N GLU A 126 -19.40 -10.30 -1.62
CA GLU A 126 -18.36 -10.57 -2.60
C GLU A 126 -17.20 -9.59 -2.40
N ILE A 127 -15.99 -10.13 -2.53
CA ILE A 127 -14.75 -9.37 -2.54
C ILE A 127 -13.93 -9.78 -3.76
N ASN A 128 -13.16 -8.85 -4.31
CA ASN A 128 -12.25 -9.15 -5.40
C ASN A 128 -10.91 -9.60 -4.82
N GLY A 129 -10.48 -10.80 -5.21
CA GLY A 129 -9.13 -11.29 -4.96
C GLY A 129 -8.15 -10.80 -6.01
N TYR A 130 -7.04 -11.53 -6.18
CA TYR A 130 -6.06 -11.27 -7.23
C TYR A 130 -6.40 -11.94 -8.57
N GLU A 131 -7.37 -12.85 -8.61
CA GLU A 131 -7.85 -13.49 -9.86
C GLU A 131 -6.72 -14.00 -10.78
N GLY A 132 -5.68 -14.59 -10.18
CA GLY A 132 -4.52 -15.15 -10.86
C GLY A 132 -3.38 -14.16 -11.13
N ALA A 133 -3.56 -12.85 -10.89
CA ALA A 133 -2.49 -11.86 -11.02
C ALA A 133 -1.34 -12.11 -10.03
N LEU A 134 -1.68 -12.62 -8.84
CA LEU A 134 -0.72 -13.03 -7.81
C LEU A 134 -1.10 -14.42 -7.27
N SER A 135 -0.13 -15.33 -7.30
CA SER A 135 -0.22 -16.66 -6.70
C SER A 135 0.31 -16.62 -5.27
N TYR A 136 -0.49 -17.11 -4.32
CA TYR A 136 -0.07 -17.26 -2.93
C TYR A 136 1.03 -18.31 -2.80
N ALA A 137 2.17 -17.94 -2.22
CA ALA A 137 3.34 -18.79 -2.03
C ALA A 137 3.54 -19.25 -0.58
N GLY A 138 2.76 -18.71 0.36
CA GLY A 138 2.72 -19.17 1.75
C GLY A 138 2.75 -18.05 2.79
N MET A 139 2.45 -18.42 4.03
CA MET A 139 2.50 -17.55 5.18
C MET A 139 3.88 -17.63 5.83
N LYS A 140 4.52 -16.46 6.01
CA LYS A 140 5.85 -16.34 6.64
C LYS A 140 5.73 -16.11 8.14
N SER A 141 4.74 -15.34 8.58
CA SER A 141 4.47 -15.13 9.99
C SER A 141 2.99 -14.85 10.25
N LEU A 142 2.54 -15.23 11.45
CA LEU A 142 1.17 -15.05 11.92
C LEU A 142 1.17 -14.74 13.41
N ALA A 143 0.65 -13.56 13.79
CA ALA A 143 0.34 -13.20 15.17
C ALA A 143 -1.18 -13.07 15.32
N VAL A 144 -1.76 -13.70 16.33
CA VAL A 144 -3.23 -13.73 16.53
C VAL A 144 -3.56 -13.31 17.95
N ARG A 145 -4.45 -12.32 18.09
CA ARG A 145 -4.95 -11.86 19.39
C ARG A 145 -6.45 -12.03 19.52
N ASP A 146 -6.90 -12.27 20.74
CA ASP A 146 -8.30 -12.08 21.11
C ASP A 146 -8.69 -10.61 20.87
N ASP A 147 -9.73 -10.38 20.07
CA ASP A 147 -10.33 -9.08 19.81
C ASP A 147 -11.85 -9.12 20.10
N THR A 148 -12.27 -10.09 20.93
CA THR A 148 -13.63 -10.21 21.46
C THR A 148 -13.92 -8.96 22.28
N ASN A 149 -15.09 -8.36 22.06
CA ASN A 149 -15.52 -7.15 22.75
C ASN A 149 -15.93 -7.49 24.20
N LYS A 150 -14.96 -7.89 25.04
CA LYS A 150 -15.19 -8.35 26.41
C LYS A 150 -15.22 -7.15 27.35
N SER A 151 -16.40 -6.85 27.88
CA SER A 151 -16.52 -6.29 29.22
C SER A 151 -15.97 -7.35 30.20
N LYS A 152 -14.65 -7.32 30.48
CA LYS A 152 -13.90 -7.99 31.58
C LYS A 152 -14.38 -9.37 32.08
N ASP A 153 -14.95 -10.21 31.23
CA ASP A 153 -15.36 -11.56 31.59
C ASP A 153 -14.57 -12.57 30.76
N GLU A 154 -13.50 -13.10 31.37
CA GLU A 154 -12.59 -14.07 30.76
C GLU A 154 -13.24 -15.43 30.50
N SER A 155 -14.43 -15.68 31.05
CA SER A 155 -15.15 -16.96 30.85
C SER A 155 -15.84 -17.08 29.49
N LYS A 156 -15.99 -15.98 28.75
CA LYS A 156 -16.64 -16.00 27.44
C LYS A 156 -15.73 -16.60 26.36
N PRO A 157 -16.28 -17.46 25.48
CA PRO A 157 -15.51 -18.01 24.36
C PRO A 157 -14.99 -16.88 23.47
N ILE A 158 -13.83 -17.10 22.87
CA ILE A 158 -13.25 -16.17 21.88
C ILE A 158 -14.10 -16.28 20.62
N ASP A 159 -14.80 -15.21 20.25
CA ASP A 159 -15.65 -15.15 19.06
C ASP A 159 -15.11 -14.20 17.98
N GLN A 160 -14.08 -13.43 18.30
CA GLN A 160 -13.41 -12.53 17.39
C GLN A 160 -11.92 -12.51 17.66
N VAL A 161 -11.13 -12.59 16.60
CA VAL A 161 -9.68 -12.42 16.65
C VAL A 161 -9.20 -11.41 15.63
N ARG A 162 -8.04 -10.83 15.90
CA ARG A 162 -7.30 -10.03 14.92
C ARG A 162 -5.97 -10.73 14.64
N ALA A 163 -5.73 -11.02 13.36
CA ALA A 163 -4.55 -11.69 12.87
C ALA A 163 -3.68 -10.72 12.06
N ASN A 164 -2.41 -10.60 12.41
CA ASN A 164 -1.41 -9.92 11.61
C ASN A 164 -0.60 -10.97 10.85
N THR A 165 -0.58 -10.85 9.53
CA THR A 165 0.02 -11.84 8.65
C THR A 165 1.14 -11.22 7.84
N GLU A 166 2.24 -11.95 7.67
CA GLU A 166 3.19 -11.74 6.57
C GLU A 166 3.01 -12.87 5.58
N THR A 167 2.67 -12.53 4.34
CA THR A 167 2.41 -13.50 3.27
C THR A 167 3.35 -13.26 2.11
N GLU A 168 3.70 -14.33 1.41
CA GLU A 168 4.50 -14.29 0.20
C GLU A 168 3.63 -14.59 -1.02
N TRP A 169 3.81 -13.81 -2.07
CA TRP A 169 3.06 -13.90 -3.32
C TRP A 169 4.01 -13.87 -4.50
N LYS A 170 3.62 -14.47 -5.62
CA LYS A 170 4.38 -14.47 -6.88
C LYS A 170 3.52 -14.02 -8.04
N ASP A 171 4.06 -13.20 -8.93
CA ASP A 171 3.41 -12.91 -10.21
C ASP A 171 3.85 -13.90 -11.31
N ALA A 172 3.28 -13.74 -12.50
CA ALA A 172 3.58 -14.58 -13.66
C ALA A 172 5.04 -14.50 -14.14
N SER A 173 5.79 -13.45 -13.78
CA SER A 173 7.23 -13.32 -14.08
C SER A 173 8.12 -14.03 -13.07
N GLY A 174 7.54 -14.51 -11.96
CA GLY A 174 8.26 -15.11 -10.84
C GLY A 174 8.75 -14.08 -9.81
N LEU A 175 8.40 -12.80 -9.96
CA LEU A 175 8.74 -11.78 -8.97
C LEU A 175 7.96 -12.05 -7.67
N THR A 176 8.67 -11.97 -6.55
CA THR A 176 8.14 -12.29 -5.23
C THR A 176 7.79 -11.01 -4.46
N TYR A 177 6.61 -10.99 -3.87
CA TYR A 177 6.07 -9.88 -3.09
C TYR A 177 5.79 -10.33 -1.67
N ARG A 178 6.21 -9.53 -0.69
CA ARG A 178 5.79 -9.69 0.70
C ARG A 178 4.67 -8.73 1.02
N GLN A 179 3.60 -9.24 1.61
CA GLN A 179 2.46 -8.44 2.02
C GLN A 179 2.21 -8.60 3.52
N HIS A 180 2.01 -7.46 4.16
CA HIS A 180 1.58 -7.38 5.56
C HIS A 180 0.11 -7.00 5.58
N LEU A 181 -0.71 -7.86 6.17
CA LEU A 181 -2.16 -7.65 6.26
C LEU A 181 -2.61 -7.83 7.72
N THR A 182 -3.60 -7.04 8.10
CA THR A 182 -4.35 -7.24 9.35
C THR A 182 -5.73 -7.75 8.97
N ILE A 183 -6.06 -8.94 9.47
CA ILE A 183 -7.31 -9.64 9.19
C ILE A 183 -8.12 -9.73 10.48
N THR A 184 -9.35 -9.24 10.47
CA THR A 184 -10.31 -9.51 11.56
C THR A 184 -11.10 -10.75 11.20
N LEU A 185 -11.12 -11.75 12.08
CA LEU A 185 -11.93 -12.96 11.92
C LEU A 185 -13.00 -13.03 12.99
N LYS A 186 -14.18 -13.55 12.62
CA LYS A 186 -15.30 -13.80 13.52
C LYS A 186 -15.71 -15.25 13.47
N TYR A 187 -15.93 -15.85 14.63
CA TYR A 187 -16.46 -17.20 14.76
C TYR A 187 -17.97 -17.17 14.63
N LYS A 188 -18.51 -17.92 13.67
CA LYS A 188 -19.95 -18.10 13.43
C LYS A 188 -20.17 -19.50 12.89
N GLU A 189 -21.31 -20.14 13.21
CA GLU A 189 -21.70 -21.40 12.56
C GLU A 189 -20.56 -22.45 12.55
N GLU A 190 -19.87 -22.57 13.68
CA GLU A 190 -18.75 -23.49 13.90
C GLU A 190 -17.46 -23.22 13.08
N ARG A 191 -17.37 -22.09 12.36
CA ARG A 191 -16.22 -21.72 11.52
C ARG A 191 -15.76 -20.27 11.74
N TRP A 192 -14.49 -20.01 11.45
CA TRP A 192 -13.92 -18.66 11.40
C TRP A 192 -14.10 -18.05 10.00
N TYR A 193 -14.73 -16.86 9.97
CA TYR A 193 -14.96 -16.09 8.76
C TYR A 193 -14.17 -14.78 8.78
N ILE A 194 -13.75 -14.34 7.61
CA ILE A 194 -13.09 -13.05 7.38
C ILE A 194 -14.13 -11.93 7.53
N ALA A 195 -13.95 -11.07 8.52
CA ALA A 195 -14.81 -9.92 8.73
C ALA A 195 -14.24 -8.63 8.10
N LYS A 196 -12.91 -8.50 8.06
CA LYS A 196 -12.24 -7.32 7.53
C LYS A 196 -10.82 -7.65 7.10
N ILE A 197 -10.38 -7.04 6.01
CA ILE A 197 -9.01 -7.08 5.50
C ILE A 197 -8.49 -5.65 5.47
N GLU A 198 -7.35 -5.41 6.11
CA GLU A 198 -6.69 -4.10 6.16
C GLU A 198 -5.23 -4.25 5.70
N GLY A 199 -4.76 -3.29 4.90
CA GLY A 199 -3.38 -3.27 4.41
C GLY A 199 -2.40 -2.68 5.43
N GLY A 200 -1.25 -3.33 5.59
CA GLY A 200 -0.11 -2.86 6.38
C GLY A 200 -0.33 -2.92 7.89
N PHE A 201 0.78 -3.06 8.62
CA PHE A 201 0.80 -2.49 9.97
C PHE A 201 0.51 -1.00 9.79
N LYS A 202 -0.55 -0.49 10.44
CA LYS A 202 -0.67 0.96 10.69
C LYS A 202 0.50 1.42 11.51
#